data_AF-A0A965KT50-F1
#
_entry.id   AF-A0A965KT50-F1
#
_cell.length_a   1.000
_cell.length_b   1.000
_cell.length_c   1.000
_cell.angle_alpha   90.00
_cell.angle_beta   90.00
_cell.angle_gamma   90.00
#
_symmetry.space_group_name_H-M   'P 1'
#
loop_
_entity.id
_entity.type
_entity.pdbx_description
1 polymer ?
#
loop_
_entity_poly.entity_id
_entity_poly.type
_entity_poly.pdbx_seq_one_letter_code
_entity_poly.pdbx_strand_id
1 'polypeptide(L)'
;DNNTIDYVLMFVPNESISSFVHEADPQLIDTALEQKVVLCTPLTLYAFLVVIRQATDSFHTEQNAADIMKRVNLFNKQWQEYTDAVEKVEKLFKDLLSAIESINVDGTRFKKLDVQVRAIEKIRKREGIEEMSAAEAGLLELEGGDE
;
A
#
# COMPACT_ATOMS: atom_id res chain seq x y z
N ASP A 1 5.32 11.12 38.15
CA ASP A 1 6.79 11.21 38.03
C ASP A 1 7.20 12.67 37.85
N ASN A 2 8.10 13.15 38.70
CA ASN A 2 8.43 14.57 38.87
C ASN A 2 8.98 15.18 37.58
N ASN A 3 8.14 15.97 36.91
CA ASN A 3 8.51 16.83 35.77
C ASN A 3 9.23 18.10 36.28
N THR A 4 10.33 17.92 37.00
CA THR A 4 11.21 19.00 37.46
C THR A 4 12.24 19.32 36.40
N ILE A 5 12.47 20.62 36.17
CA ILE A 5 13.44 21.12 35.18
C ILE A 5 14.86 20.76 35.64
N ASP A 6 15.67 20.20 34.74
CA ASP A 6 17.04 19.75 35.07
C ASP A 6 18.03 20.89 35.33
N TYR A 7 17.77 22.08 34.77
CA TYR A 7 18.60 23.29 34.92
C TYR A 7 17.75 24.56 34.89
N VAL A 8 18.17 25.61 35.60
CA VAL A 8 17.56 26.94 35.58
C VAL A 8 18.49 27.91 34.86
N LEU A 9 17.95 28.68 33.91
CA LEU A 9 18.67 29.80 33.29
C LEU A 9 18.52 31.05 34.17
N MET A 10 19.64 31.59 34.66
CA MET A 10 19.67 32.85 35.39
C MET A 10 20.21 33.96 34.50
N PHE A 11 19.34 34.92 34.19
CA PHE A 11 19.66 35.99 33.27
C PHE A 11 20.45 37.14 33.93
N VAL A 12 21.53 37.55 33.27
CA VAL A 12 22.36 38.71 33.61
C VAL A 12 22.13 39.81 32.57
N PRO A 13 21.71 41.03 32.96
CA PRO A 13 21.15 42.03 32.03
C PRO A 13 22.04 42.46 30.86
N ASN A 14 23.35 42.38 31.02
CA ASN A 14 24.34 42.67 30.00
C ASN A 14 25.66 41.97 30.33
N GLU A 15 26.52 41.86 29.32
CA GLU A 15 27.82 41.20 29.40
C GLU A 15 28.76 41.88 30.40
N SER A 16 28.73 43.21 30.53
CA SER A 16 29.61 43.95 31.43
C SER A 16 29.37 43.61 32.91
N ILE A 17 28.12 43.42 33.33
CA ILE A 17 27.79 42.93 34.67
C ILE A 17 28.30 41.50 34.87
N SER A 18 28.15 40.64 33.87
CA SER A 18 28.66 39.26 33.94
C SER A 18 30.17 39.23 34.12
N SER A 19 30.92 40.07 33.38
CA SER A 19 32.37 40.18 33.52
C SER A 19 32.77 40.74 34.88
N PHE A 20 32.09 41.80 35.35
CA PHE A 20 32.35 42.38 36.68
C PHE A 20 32.13 41.36 37.80
N VAL A 21 31.05 40.59 37.73
CA VAL A 21 30.75 39.54 38.69
C VAL A 21 31.81 38.43 38.65
N HIS A 22 32.25 38.00 37.47
CA HIS A 22 33.29 36.99 37.32
C HIS A 22 34.67 37.46 37.81
N GLU A 23 35.01 38.73 37.61
CA GLU A 23 36.23 39.33 38.15
C GLU A 23 36.19 39.41 39.69
N ALA A 24 35.03 39.72 40.27
CA ALA A 24 34.84 39.80 41.72
C ALA A 24 34.82 38.42 42.39
N ASP A 25 34.20 37.43 41.74
CA ASP A 25 34.14 36.05 42.20
C ASP A 25 34.23 35.08 41.01
N PRO A 26 35.44 34.58 40.71
CA PRO A 26 35.65 33.61 39.64
C PRO A 26 34.95 32.27 39.87
N GLN A 27 34.67 31.90 41.13
CA GLN A 27 34.07 30.60 41.49
C GLN A 27 32.55 30.59 41.38
N LEU A 28 31.92 31.74 41.18
CA LEU A 28 30.47 31.85 41.14
C LEU A 28 29.85 31.01 40.02
N ILE A 29 30.49 30.95 38.85
CA ILE A 29 29.99 30.19 37.70
C ILE A 29 29.96 28.69 38.03
N ASP A 30 31.04 28.17 38.61
CA ASP A 30 31.14 26.76 38.99
C ASP A 30 30.13 26.44 40.10
N THR A 31 30.01 27.32 41.09
CA THR A 31 29.04 27.18 42.19
C THR A 31 27.60 27.19 41.67
N ALA A 32 27.28 28.06 40.71
CA ALA A 32 25.97 28.10 40.07
C ALA A 32 25.70 26.80 39.29
N LEU A 33 26.69 26.31 38.52
CA LEU A 33 26.57 25.07 37.76
C LEU A 33 26.36 23.84 38.66
N GLU A 34 27.04 23.76 39.80
CA GLU A 34 26.82 22.72 40.82
C GLU A 34 25.38 22.74 41.35
N GLN A 35 24.77 23.92 41.43
CA GLN A 35 23.36 24.12 41.80
C GLN A 35 22.39 23.98 40.63
N LYS A 36 22.86 23.52 39.46
CA LYS A 36 22.07 23.41 38.22
C LYS A 36 21.53 24.77 37.74
N VAL A 37 22.26 25.85 38.00
CA VAL A 37 21.95 27.20 37.52
C VAL A 37 22.98 27.58 36.46
N VAL A 38 22.49 27.93 35.27
CA VAL A 38 23.34 28.41 34.18
C VAL A 38 23.13 29.91 34.04
N LEU A 39 24.19 30.68 34.26
CA LEU A 39 24.20 32.11 34.02
C LEU A 39 24.18 32.39 32.51
N CYS A 40 23.31 33.30 32.08
CA CYS A 40 23.23 33.71 30.68
C CYS A 40 23.01 35.22 30.54
N THR A 41 23.71 35.83 29.61
CA THR A 41 23.51 37.20 29.12
C THR A 41 22.56 37.19 27.91
N PRO A 42 22.13 38.34 27.36
CA PRO A 42 21.27 38.37 26.17
C PRO A 42 21.80 37.54 25.00
N LEU A 43 23.11 37.61 24.73
CA LEU A 43 23.73 36.89 23.62
C LEU A 43 23.71 35.37 23.82
N THR A 44 24.07 34.92 25.03
CA THR A 44 24.14 33.50 25.35
C THR A 44 22.74 32.89 25.52
N LEU A 45 21.78 33.64 26.06
CA LEU A 45 20.37 33.24 26.07
C LEU A 45 19.85 33.04 24.65
N TYR A 46 20.16 33.97 23.74
CA TYR A 46 19.78 33.84 22.33
C TYR A 46 20.37 32.56 21.70
N ALA A 47 21.64 32.25 21.98
CA ALA A 47 22.27 31.02 21.50
C ALA A 47 21.55 29.76 22.03
N PHE A 48 21.20 29.72 23.33
CA PHE A 48 20.42 28.62 23.89
C PHE A 48 19.06 28.48 23.20
N LEU A 49 18.35 29.59 23.00
CA LEU A 49 17.04 29.58 22.33
C LEU A 49 17.13 29.07 20.88
N VAL A 50 18.18 29.42 20.16
CA VAL A 50 18.43 28.89 18.80
C VAL A 50 18.63 27.38 18.83
N VAL A 51 19.43 26.86 19.75
CA VAL A 51 19.66 25.41 19.90
C VAL A 51 18.37 24.68 20.29
N ILE A 52 17.59 25.23 21.23
CA ILE A 52 16.31 24.65 21.66
C ILE A 52 15.33 24.60 20.49
N ARG A 53 15.23 25.68 19.72
CA ARG A 53 14.38 25.74 18.53
C ARG A 53 14.82 24.71 17.49
N GLN A 54 16.11 24.64 17.19
CA GLN A 54 16.64 23.68 16.22
C GLN A 54 16.38 22.23 16.64
N ALA A 55 16.55 21.90 17.91
CA ALA A 55 16.22 20.58 18.45
C ALA A 55 14.73 20.28 18.27
N THR A 56 13.85 21.24 18.61
CA THR A 56 12.40 21.10 18.45
C THR A 56 11.99 20.87 17.00
N ASP A 57 12.52 21.67 16.08
CA ASP A 57 12.28 21.54 14.62
C ASP A 57 12.76 20.18 14.10
N SER A 58 13.89 19.68 14.62
CA SER A 58 14.42 18.35 14.27
C SER A 58 13.50 17.23 14.72
N PHE A 59 12.99 17.28 15.97
CA PHE A 59 12.03 16.28 16.48
C PHE A 59 10.73 16.25 15.68
N HIS A 60 10.18 17.41 15.32
CA HIS A 60 9.00 17.48 14.47
C HIS A 60 9.24 16.89 13.09
N THR A 61 10.42 17.14 12.51
CA THR A 61 10.80 16.60 11.21
C THR A 61 10.94 15.07 11.26
N GLU A 62 11.60 14.55 12.30
CA GLU A 62 11.79 13.11 12.50
C GLU A 62 10.45 12.38 12.68
N GLN A 63 9.55 12.93 13.52
CA GLN A 63 8.23 12.33 13.74
C GLN A 63 7.40 12.31 12.46
N ASN A 64 7.41 13.40 11.68
CA ASN A 64 6.71 13.46 10.40
C ASN A 64 7.30 12.47 9.38
N ALA A 65 8.63 12.35 9.30
CA ALA A 65 9.29 11.38 8.42
C ALA A 65 8.91 9.93 8.79
N ALA A 66 8.88 9.60 10.09
CA ALA A 66 8.47 8.28 10.56
C ALA A 66 7.03 7.94 10.16
N ASP A 67 6.11 8.90 10.26
CA ASP A 67 4.71 8.70 9.88
C ASP A 67 4.52 8.59 8.36
N ILE A 68 5.29 9.35 7.56
CA ILE A 68 5.34 9.18 6.10
C ILE A 68 5.81 7.77 5.76
N MET A 69 6.89 7.28 6.38
CA MET A 69 7.43 5.94 6.12
C MET A 69 6.42 4.83 6.47
N LYS A 70 5.67 4.97 7.57
CA LYS A 70 4.58 4.03 7.90
C LYS A 70 3.53 3.98 6.79
N ARG A 71 3.12 5.13 6.25
CA ARG A 71 2.13 5.22 5.16
C ARG A 71 2.65 4.60 3.87
N VAL A 72 3.92 4.84 3.52
CA VAL A 72 4.58 4.24 2.36
C VAL A 72 4.60 2.71 2.47
N ASN A 73 4.95 2.16 3.64
CA ASN A 73 4.97 0.72 3.85
C ASN A 73 3.57 0.10 3.73
N LEU A 74 2.55 0.75 4.30
CA LEU A 74 1.17 0.30 4.17
C LEU A 74 0.71 0.33 2.71
N PHE A 75 1.03 1.39 1.98
CA PHE A 75 0.72 1.52 0.57
C PHE A 75 1.40 0.43 -0.26
N ASN A 76 2.70 0.19 -0.07
CA ASN A 76 3.42 -0.87 -0.81
C ASN A 76 2.78 -2.24 -0.61
N LYS A 77 2.33 -2.56 0.62
CA LYS A 77 1.62 -3.80 0.89
C LYS A 77 0.31 -3.88 0.09
N GLN A 78 -0.51 -2.83 0.13
CA GLN A 78 -1.76 -2.77 -0.62
C GLN A 78 -1.54 -2.81 -2.14
N TRP A 79 -0.48 -2.18 -2.62
CA TRP A 79 -0.09 -2.18 -4.03
C TRP A 79 0.28 -3.58 -4.51
N GLN A 80 0.97 -4.34 -3.68
CA GLN A 80 1.34 -5.72 -3.99
C GLN A 80 0.11 -6.63 -4.01
N GLU A 81 -0.78 -6.52 -3.01
CA GLU A 81 -2.06 -7.25 -2.99
C GLU A 81 -2.92 -6.94 -4.23
N TYR A 82 -2.95 -5.67 -4.66
CA TYR A 82 -3.60 -5.26 -5.89
C TYR A 82 -2.97 -5.88 -7.13
N THR A 83 -1.63 -5.85 -7.24
CA THR A 83 -0.91 -6.41 -8.38
C THR A 83 -1.16 -7.91 -8.50
N ASP A 84 -1.11 -8.65 -7.39
CA ASP A 84 -1.43 -10.08 -7.35
C ASP A 84 -2.88 -10.36 -7.79
N ALA A 85 -3.83 -9.49 -7.42
CA ALA A 85 -5.22 -9.61 -7.86
C ALA A 85 -5.35 -9.39 -9.37
N VAL A 86 -4.65 -8.40 -9.92
CA VAL A 86 -4.62 -8.13 -11.38
C VAL A 86 -4.03 -9.33 -12.13
N GLU A 87 -2.92 -9.89 -11.66
CA GLU A 87 -2.30 -11.08 -12.28
C GLU A 87 -3.24 -12.28 -12.30
N LYS A 88 -4.00 -12.50 -11.20
CA LYS A 88 -5.01 -13.56 -11.15
C LYS A 88 -6.10 -13.36 -12.19
N VAL A 89 -6.60 -12.13 -12.33
CA VAL A 89 -7.62 -11.79 -13.34
C VAL A 89 -7.07 -11.99 -14.75
N GLU A 90 -5.84 -11.55 -15.00
CA GLU A 90 -5.18 -11.75 -16.30
C GLU A 90 -5.09 -13.24 -16.65
N LYS A 91 -4.69 -14.09 -15.70
CA LYS A 91 -4.61 -15.54 -15.90
C LYS A 91 -5.98 -16.16 -16.21
N LEU A 92 -7.01 -15.81 -15.42
CA LEU A 92 -8.37 -16.28 -15.67
C LEU A 92 -8.90 -15.87 -17.04
N PHE A 93 -8.58 -14.65 -17.48
CA PHE A 93 -8.95 -14.16 -18.80
C PHE A 93 -8.25 -14.96 -19.92
N LYS A 94 -6.96 -15.27 -19.77
CA LYS A 94 -6.23 -16.14 -20.72
C LYS A 94 -6.82 -17.55 -20.78
N ASP A 95 -7.16 -18.13 -19.64
CA ASP A 95 -7.77 -19.46 -19.57
C ASP A 95 -9.15 -19.48 -20.25
N LEU A 96 -9.96 -18.43 -20.04
CA LEU A 96 -11.25 -18.25 -20.72
C LEU A 96 -11.07 -18.16 -22.25
N LEU A 97 -10.14 -17.33 -22.72
CA LEU A 97 -9.86 -17.20 -24.15
C LEU A 97 -9.46 -18.54 -24.77
N SER A 98 -8.58 -19.29 -24.10
CA SER A 98 -8.17 -20.62 -24.56
C SER A 98 -9.34 -21.61 -24.60
N ALA A 99 -10.22 -21.58 -23.59
CA ALA A 99 -11.42 -22.39 -23.58
C ALA A 99 -12.36 -22.07 -24.76
N ILE A 100 -12.56 -20.78 -25.05
CA ILE A 100 -13.35 -20.32 -26.20
C ILE A 100 -12.73 -20.80 -27.52
N GLU A 101 -11.42 -20.66 -27.70
CA GLU A 101 -10.72 -21.15 -28.90
C GLU A 101 -10.89 -22.66 -29.10
N SER A 102 -10.91 -23.44 -28.02
CA SER A 102 -11.05 -24.91 -28.10
C SER A 102 -12.42 -25.38 -28.61
N ILE A 103 -13.47 -24.57 -28.39
CA ILE A 103 -14.86 -24.88 -28.78
C ILE A 103 -15.32 -24.14 -30.04
N ASN A 104 -14.55 -23.16 -30.51
CA ASN A 104 -14.85 -22.42 -31.73
C ASN A 104 -14.84 -23.35 -32.97
N VAL A 105 -15.34 -22.86 -34.10
CA VAL A 105 -15.47 -23.59 -35.38
C VAL A 105 -14.12 -24.18 -35.84
N ASP A 106 -13.01 -23.53 -35.49
CA ASP A 106 -11.67 -24.00 -35.81
C ASP A 106 -11.08 -24.98 -34.78
N GLY A 107 -11.76 -25.18 -33.65
CA GLY A 107 -11.36 -26.04 -32.55
C GLY A 107 -11.43 -27.53 -32.89
N THR A 108 -10.60 -28.32 -32.21
CA THR A 108 -10.51 -29.78 -32.44
C THR A 108 -11.84 -30.48 -32.15
N ARG A 109 -12.58 -30.02 -31.14
CA ARG A 109 -13.87 -30.63 -30.76
C ARG A 109 -14.94 -30.36 -31.81
N PHE A 110 -15.05 -29.11 -32.29
CA PHE A 110 -15.96 -28.76 -33.38
C PHE A 110 -15.64 -29.59 -34.63
N LYS A 111 -14.37 -29.62 -35.06
CA LYS A 111 -13.95 -30.40 -36.25
C LYS A 111 -14.28 -31.89 -36.12
N LYS A 112 -14.06 -32.50 -34.95
CA LYS A 112 -14.43 -33.90 -34.72
C LYS A 112 -15.94 -34.12 -34.82
N LEU A 113 -16.73 -33.22 -34.22
CA LEU A 113 -18.19 -33.31 -34.28
C LEU A 113 -18.71 -33.06 -35.71
N ASP A 114 -18.18 -32.07 -36.42
CA ASP A 114 -18.52 -31.77 -37.82
C ASP A 114 -18.26 -32.99 -38.73
N VAL A 115 -17.14 -33.69 -38.55
CA VAL A 115 -16.87 -34.95 -39.28
C VAL A 115 -17.95 -36.00 -39.01
N GLN A 116 -18.38 -36.18 -37.75
CA GLN A 116 -19.44 -37.13 -37.40
C GLN A 116 -20.79 -36.70 -37.97
N VAL A 117 -21.14 -35.42 -37.88
CA VAL A 117 -22.37 -34.86 -38.46
C VAL A 117 -22.42 -35.13 -39.96
N ARG A 118 -21.32 -34.86 -40.70
CA ARG A 118 -21.23 -35.16 -42.14
C ARG A 118 -21.35 -36.65 -42.45
N ALA A 119 -20.80 -37.52 -41.58
CA ALA A 119 -20.93 -38.96 -41.74
C ALA A 119 -22.38 -39.42 -41.58
N ILE A 120 -23.10 -38.88 -40.58
CA ILE A 120 -24.53 -39.14 -40.35
C ILE A 120 -25.36 -38.63 -41.52
N GLU A 121 -25.14 -37.41 -42.00
CA GLU A 121 -25.83 -36.87 -43.18
C GLU A 121 -25.62 -37.75 -44.42
N LYS A 122 -24.41 -38.28 -44.61
CA LYS A 122 -24.10 -39.17 -45.74
C LYS A 122 -24.85 -40.50 -45.65
N ILE A 123 -25.03 -41.05 -44.45
CA ILE A 123 -25.86 -42.23 -44.22
C ILE A 123 -27.33 -41.89 -44.50
N ARG A 124 -27.84 -40.80 -43.92
CA ARG A 124 -29.23 -40.34 -44.10
C ARG A 124 -29.61 -40.20 -45.58
N LYS A 125 -28.76 -39.54 -46.37
CA LYS A 125 -28.97 -39.34 -47.81
C LYS A 125 -28.94 -40.64 -48.62
N ARG A 126 -28.13 -41.62 -48.21
CA ARG A 126 -28.04 -42.94 -48.89
C ARG A 126 -29.26 -43.82 -48.59
N GLU A 127 -29.75 -43.78 -47.37
CA GLU A 127 -30.94 -44.54 -46.94
C GLU A 127 -32.26 -43.85 -47.33
N GLY A 128 -32.20 -42.68 -47.99
CA GLY A 128 -33.39 -41.96 -48.46
C GLY A 128 -34.27 -41.41 -47.32
N ILE A 129 -33.70 -41.25 -46.12
CA ILE A 129 -34.42 -40.78 -44.95
C ILE A 129 -34.60 -39.25 -45.06
N GLU A 130 -35.84 -38.78 -45.10
CA GLU A 130 -36.12 -37.34 -45.12
C GLU A 130 -35.75 -36.69 -43.78
N GLU A 131 -35.39 -35.41 -43.86
CA GLU A 131 -35.07 -34.62 -42.68
C GLU A 131 -36.36 -34.32 -41.93
N MET A 132 -36.46 -34.80 -40.69
CA MET A 132 -37.60 -34.45 -39.84
C MET A 132 -37.66 -32.93 -39.65
N SER A 133 -38.88 -32.40 -39.75
CA SER A 133 -39.15 -31.01 -39.43
C SER A 133 -38.85 -30.73 -37.96
N ALA A 134 -38.39 -29.51 -37.64
CA ALA A 134 -38.18 -29.08 -36.26
C ALA A 134 -39.45 -29.20 -35.39
N ALA A 135 -40.64 -29.12 -36.01
CA ALA A 135 -41.91 -29.33 -35.33
C ALA A 135 -42.16 -30.80 -34.98
N GLU A 136 -41.74 -31.75 -35.82
CA GLU A 136 -41.94 -33.19 -35.61
C GLU A 136 -40.96 -33.74 -34.57
N ALA A 137 -39.74 -33.20 -34.50
CA ALA A 137 -38.75 -33.55 -33.48
C ALA A 137 -39.21 -33.17 -32.06
N GLY A 138 -39.86 -32.02 -31.90
CA GLY A 138 -40.36 -31.56 -30.60
C GLY A 138 -41.52 -32.40 -30.04
N LEU A 139 -42.30 -33.09 -30.88
CA LEU A 139 -43.35 -34.00 -30.41
C LEU A 139 -42.78 -35.31 -29.82
N LEU A 140 -41.66 -35.80 -30.35
CA LEU A 140 -41.01 -37.03 -29.90
C LEU A 140 -40.33 -36.88 -28.52
N GLU A 141 -39.83 -35.69 -28.19
CA GLU A 141 -39.26 -35.42 -26.86
C GLU A 141 -40.33 -35.37 -25.75
N LEU A 142 -41.60 -35.10 -26.09
CA LEU A 142 -42.72 -35.09 -25.14
C LEU A 142 -43.29 -36.50 -24.88
N GLU A 143 -43.16 -37.44 -25.82
CA GLU A 143 -43.61 -38.83 -25.65
C GLU A 143 -42.60 -39.70 -24.87
N GLY A 144 -41.32 -39.32 -24.82
CA GLY A 144 -40.27 -40.07 -24.12
C GLY A 144 -40.08 -39.73 -22.63
N GLY A 145 -40.97 -38.90 -22.05
CA GLY A 145 -40.83 -38.36 -20.70
C GLY A 145 -41.52 -39.16 -19.56
N ASP A 146 -42.19 -40.27 -19.88
CA ASP A 146 -42.89 -41.13 -18.90
C ASP A 146 -42.23 -42.53 -18.83
N GLU A 147 -40.97 -42.61 -18.41
CA GLU A 147 -40.39 -43.77 -17.69
C GLU A 147 -39.39 -43.31 -16.61
#